data_AF-A0A069QJC0-F1
#
_entry.id   AF-A0A069QJC0-F1
#
_cell.length_a   1.000
_cell.length_b   1.000
_cell.length_c   1.000
_cell.angle_alpha   90.00
_cell.angle_beta   90.00
_cell.angle_gamma   90.00
#
_symmetry.space_group_name_H-M   'P 1'
#
loop_
_entity.id
_entity.type
_entity.pdbx_description
1 polymer ?
#
loop_
_entity_poly.entity_id
_entity_poly.type
_entity_poly.pdbx_seq_one_letter_code
_entity_poly.pdbx_strand_id
1 'polypeptide(L)' 'MIKLTPEEVKECLATTPQITFEVTERCNLNCTYCGYGKLYSDKESRSDRNLHADDAIAFLSFIKNYGKMVMTLQENLLFI' A
#
# COMPACT_ATOMS: atom_id res chain seq x y z
N MET A 1 3.25 21.67 14.14
CA MET A 1 2.39 20.51 13.82
C MET A 1 1.57 20.90 12.60
N ILE A 2 1.82 20.29 11.44
CA ILE A 2 1.05 20.58 10.22
C ILE A 2 -0.31 19.89 10.38
N LYS A 3 -1.40 20.65 10.22
CA LYS A 3 -2.75 20.09 10.17
C LYS A 3 -3.18 20.04 8.71
N LEU A 4 -3.39 18.83 8.20
CA LEU A 4 -3.92 18.61 6.87
C LEU A 4 -5.44 18.76 6.89
N THR A 5 -5.97 19.48 5.93
CA THR A 5 -7.40 19.56 5.62
C THR A 5 -7.84 18.32 4.83
N PRO A 6 -9.13 17.94 4.88
CA PRO A 6 -9.64 16.84 4.06
C PRO A 6 -9.38 17.01 2.56
N GLU A 7 -9.41 18.25 2.06
CA GLU A 7 -9.15 18.60 0.67
C GLU A 7 -7.69 18.37 0.28
N GLU A 8 -6.74 18.76 1.15
CA GLU A 8 -5.31 18.49 0.93
C GLU A 8 -5.03 16.99 0.89
N VAL A 9 -5.66 16.19 1.77
CA VAL A 9 -5.52 14.72 1.74
C VAL A 9 -6.04 14.14 0.43
N LYS A 10 -7.20 14.60 -0.05
CA LYS A 10 -7.77 14.15 -1.33
C LYS A 10 -6.86 14.49 -2.50
N GLU A 11 -6.32 15.71 -2.54
CA GLU A 11 -5.41 16.14 -3.61
C GLU A 11 -4.11 15.33 -3.59
N CYS A 12 -3.53 15.07 -2.42
CA CYS A 12 -2.35 14.22 -2.29
C CYS A 12 -2.61 12.80 -2.82
N LEU A 13 -3.74 12.19 -2.45
CA LEU A 13 -4.10 10.85 -2.94
C LEU A 13 -4.35 10.84 -4.46
N ALA A 14 -5.06 11.83 -4.99
CA ALA A 14 -5.38 11.91 -6.42
C ALA A 14 -4.16 12.19 -7.31
N THR A 15 -3.10 12.76 -6.74
CA THR A 15 -1.85 13.11 -7.43
C THR A 15 -0.69 12.18 -7.10
N THR A 16 -0.92 11.14 -6.27
CA THR A 16 0.12 10.20 -5.88
C THR A 16 0.62 9.44 -7.11
N PRO A 17 1.95 9.43 -7.38
CA PRO A 17 2.50 8.85 -8.61
C PRO A 17 2.45 7.31 -8.62
N GLN A 18 2.41 6.67 -7.46
CA GLN A 18 2.42 5.22 -7.32
C GLN A 18 1.60 4.77 -6.10
N ILE A 19 0.79 3.74 -6.31
CA ILE A 19 0.06 3.05 -5.24
C ILE A 19 0.59 1.61 -5.18
N THR A 20 1.01 1.18 -4.00
CA THR A 20 1.47 -0.20 -3.74
C THR A 20 0.52 -0.85 -2.74
N PHE A 21 0.08 -2.06 -3.07
CA PHE A 21 -0.76 -2.87 -2.20
C PHE A 21 0.05 -3.99 -1.56
N GLU A 22 -0.03 -4.14 -0.24
CA GLU A 22 0.41 -5.35 0.44
C GLU A 22 -0.65 -6.44 0.24
N VAL A 23 -0.42 -7.32 -0.74
CA VAL A 23 -1.42 -8.33 -1.13
C VAL A 23 -1.50 -9.50 -0.13
N THR A 24 -0.45 -9.72 0.66
CA THR A 24 -0.36 -10.77 1.68
C THR A 24 0.68 -10.40 2.72
N GLU A 25 0.41 -10.75 3.98
CA GLU A 25 1.40 -10.69 5.07
C GLU A 25 2.26 -11.97 5.14
N ARG A 26 1.88 -13.04 4.40
CA ARG A 26 2.60 -14.31 4.40
C ARG A 26 3.94 -14.16 3.68
N CYS A 27 5.00 -14.63 4.34
CA CYS A 27 6.35 -14.66 3.81
C CYS A 27 7.07 -15.90 4.35
N ASN A 28 7.72 -16.65 3.46
CA ASN A 28 8.45 -17.90 3.78
C ASN A 28 9.93 -17.67 4.11
N LEU A 29 10.38 -16.41 4.21
CA LEU A 29 11.74 -16.03 4.54
C LEU A 29 11.85 -15.55 5.99
N ASN A 30 13.03 -15.71 6.58
CA ASN A 30 13.37 -15.24 7.93
C ASN A 30 14.45 -14.16 7.89
N CYS A 31 14.22 -13.11 7.09
CA CYS A 31 15.21 -12.08 6.83
C CYS A 31 15.50 -11.24 8.08
N THR A 32 16.78 -11.06 8.41
CA THR A 32 17.23 -10.29 9.59
C THR A 32 16.75 -8.83 9.54
N TYR A 33 16.76 -8.23 8.35
CA TYR A 33 16.44 -6.81 8.10
C TYR A 33 15.00 -6.56 7.63
N CYS A 34 14.13 -7.58 7.58
CA CYS A 34 12.71 -7.36 7.32
C CYS A 34 12.07 -6.66 8.52
N GLY A 35 10.98 -5.91 8.34
CA GLY A 35 10.22 -5.30 9.45
C GLY A 35 9.73 -6.33 10.50
N TYR A 36 9.55 -7.59 10.09
CA TYR A 36 9.24 -8.72 10.99
C TYR A 36 10.49 -9.46 11.50
N GLY A 37 11.69 -9.01 11.11
CA GLY A 37 12.99 -9.60 11.41
C GLY A 37 13.48 -9.36 12.83
N LYS A 38 14.78 -9.54 13.05
CA LYS A 38 15.40 -9.44 14.39
C LYS A 38 15.84 -8.02 14.75
N LEU A 39 16.01 -7.15 13.75
CA LEU A 39 16.48 -5.79 13.95
C LEU A 39 15.39 -4.81 14.42
N TYR A 40 14.12 -5.23 14.41
CA TYR A 40 12.97 -4.39 14.79
C TYR A 40 12.25 -4.99 16.00
N SER A 41 12.02 -4.17 17.03
CA SER A 41 11.48 -4.59 18.34
C SER A 41 9.96 -4.49 18.43
N ASP A 42 9.36 -3.54 17.72
CA ASP A 42 7.94 -3.18 17.82
C ASP A 42 7.11 -3.83 16.71
N LYS A 43 7.25 -5.16 16.55
CA LYS A 43 6.50 -5.90 15.54
C LYS A 43 5.24 -6.51 16.12
N GLU A 44 4.11 -6.20 15.52
CA GLU A 44 2.90 -7.00 15.69
C GLU A 44 3.12 -8.40 15.08
N SER A 45 2.47 -9.41 15.65
CA SER A 45 2.48 -10.75 15.09
C SER A 45 1.80 -10.75 13.71
N ARG A 46 2.34 -11.51 12.76
CA ARG A 46 1.67 -11.74 11.47
C ARG A 46 0.31 -12.37 11.71
N SER A 47 -0.70 -11.85 11.02
CA SER A 47 -2.09 -12.30 11.14
C SER A 47 -2.57 -13.05 9.89
N ASP A 48 -1.63 -13.41 8.99
CA ASP A 48 -1.86 -14.13 7.74
C ASP A 48 -2.91 -13.50 6.82
N ARG A 49 -3.06 -12.18 6.90
CA ARG A 49 -4.02 -11.42 6.09
C ARG A 49 -3.66 -11.45 4.61
N ASN A 50 -4.71 -11.39 3.79
CA ASN A 50 -4.62 -11.17 2.34
C ASN A 50 -5.50 -9.98 1.98
N LEU A 51 -5.08 -9.20 1.01
CA LEU A 51 -5.93 -8.22 0.37
C LEU A 51 -6.85 -8.93 -0.63
N HIS A 52 -8.15 -8.66 -0.56
CA HIS A 52 -9.06 -9.11 -1.60
C HIS A 52 -8.94 -8.21 -2.83
N ALA A 53 -8.89 -8.80 -4.02
CA ALA A 53 -8.72 -8.04 -5.26
C ALA A 53 -9.86 -7.02 -5.46
N ASP A 54 -11.10 -7.37 -5.07
CA ASP A 54 -12.24 -6.46 -5.19
C ASP A 54 -12.08 -5.20 -4.32
N ASP A 55 -11.44 -5.31 -3.15
CA ASP A 55 -11.18 -4.17 -2.28
C ASP A 55 -10.17 -3.21 -2.93
N ALA A 56 -9.12 -3.77 -3.54
CA ALA A 56 -8.14 -3.00 -4.30
C ALA A 56 -8.79 -2.30 -5.51
N ILE A 57 -9.64 -3.02 -6.24
CA ILE A 57 -10.37 -2.49 -7.40
C ILE A 57 -11.35 -1.38 -6.98
N ALA A 58 -12.08 -1.58 -5.88
CA ALA A 58 -12.99 -0.58 -5.34
C ALA A 58 -12.24 0.70 -4.94
N PHE A 59 -11.08 0.56 -4.28
CA PHE A 59 -10.22 1.68 -3.93
C PHE A 59 -9.69 2.42 -5.16
N LEU A 60 -9.17 1.71 -6.16
CA LEU A 60 -8.69 2.32 -7.41
C LEU A 60 -9.82 3.02 -8.17
N SER A 61 -11.02 2.44 -8.17
CA SER A 61 -12.22 3.04 -8.77
C SER A 61 -12.62 4.33 -8.06
N PHE A 62 -12.51 4.36 -6.74
CA PHE A 62 -12.72 5.57 -5.94
C PHE A 62 -11.72 6.66 -6.29
N ILE A 63 -10.41 6.36 -6.33
CA ILE A 63 -9.38 7.38 -6.63
C ILE A 63 -9.49 7.87 -8.09
N LYS A 64 -9.79 6.98 -9.04
CA LYS A 64 -9.98 7.35 -10.45
C LYS A 64 -11.02 8.47 -10.63
N ASN A 65 -12.06 8.50 -9.79
CA ASN A 65 -13.11 9.52 -9.86
C ASN A 65 -12.65 10.94 -9.44
N TYR A 66 -11.45 11.09 -8.85
CA TYR A 66 -10.88 12.39 -8.48
C TYR A 66 -10.13 13.10 -9.63
N GLY A 67 -10.16 12.55 -10.86
CA GLY A 67 -10.02 13.32 -12.09
C GLY A 67 -8.60 13.71 -12.54
N LYS A 68 -7.55 13.35 -11.79
CA LYS A 68 -6.14 13.65 -12.16
C LYS A 68 -5.24 12.43 -12.31
N MET A 69 -5.70 11.25 -11.90
CA MET A 69 -4.88 10.05 -11.89
C MET A 69 -4.91 9.34 -13.25
N VAL A 70 -3.78 9.40 -13.98
CA VAL A 70 -3.54 8.53 -15.14
C VAL A 70 -3.03 7.18 -14.62
N MET A 71 -3.92 6.19 -14.57
CA MET A 71 -3.56 4.84 -14.15
C MET A 71 -2.64 4.19 -15.19
N THR A 72 -1.38 3.99 -14.82
CA THR A 72 -0.48 3.11 -15.56
C THR A 72 -0.21 1.89 -14.68
N LEU A 73 -0.47 0.69 -15.22
CA LEU A 73 -0.08 -0.55 -14.56
C LEU A 73 1.39 -0.77 -14.86
N GLN A 74 2.25 -0.55 -13.86
CA GLN A 74 3.62 -1.02 -13.92
C GLN A 74 3.64 -2.45 -13.39
N GLU A 75 3.86 -3.42 -14.26
CA GLU A 75 4.20 -4.79 -13.88
C GLU A 75 5.61 -4.79 -13.29
N ASN A 76 5.76 -4.27 -12.06
CA ASN A 76 6.99 -4.48 -11.31
C ASN A 76 6.93 -5.88 -10.72
N LEU A 77 7.47 -6.83 -11.47
CA LEU A 77 7.74 -8.20 -11.07
C LEU A 77 8.89 -8.21 -10.05
N LEU A 78 8.72 -7.56 -8.90
CA LEU A 78 9.70 -7.59 -7.82
C LEU A 78 9.38 -8.79 -6.93
N PHE A 79 9.82 -9.97 -7.38
CA PHE A 79 10.07 -11.10 -6.50
C PHE A 79 11.19 -10.69 -5.53
N ILE A 80 10.83 -10.30 -4.30
CA ILE A 80 11.73 -10.32 -3.16
C ILE A 80 11.11 -11.22 -2.09
#